data_AF-A0A935W5U5-F1
#
_entry.id   AF-A0A935W5U5-F1
#
_cell.length_a   1.000
_cell.length_b   1.000
_cell.length_c   1.000
_cell.angle_alpha   90.00
_cell.angle_beta   90.00
_cell.angle_gamma   90.00
#
_symmetry.space_group_name_H-M   'P 1'
#
loop_
_entity.id
_entity.type
_entity.pdbx_description
1 polymer ?
#
loop_
_entity_poly.entity_id
_entity_poly.type
_entity_poly.pdbx_seq_one_letter_code
_entity_poly.pdbx_strand_id
1 'polypeptide(L)'
;MLEAIVLSVRPLRTSSPYAASYASRVGRLAIRSLYREVALAPKPGLVSPVDTGSHSDMDMCTFLRSLFSLRAYFPAITAYGADAARFEALRALAIVAERRMLAATGGVNTHRGAIFNLGLICAAAGLLKARGKTVTADTACRMVSRHWGAAILESGVDSPPASHGMLVAQRYGSGGAREEAAEGFPAARKIGLPAYRTALAVTGSPALAATQALFALIAGLVDTNLLWRGGPCGLSHAQDAASDFLRRGGVLANGWRRLAADHDLHLAIVNGPKHMVLGGRQSALAAAATEALALGATRTVVLPVSTPSHTPLLATASSAFRAALAPWDQPGRLAFPVFGAIAGRAAYTRSAALDALAAQISTPLDWACCLSNLVETQPDRVLEVGPGNALARILEELAPGLPVRATSDFRSSEGILNWLH
;
A
#
# COMPACT_ATOMS: atom_id res chain seq x y z
N MET A 1 -6.99 26.82 50.96
CA MET A 1 -7.80 26.27 49.86
C MET A 1 -6.81 25.98 48.72
N LEU A 2 -6.73 24.72 48.29
CA LEU A 2 -5.58 24.14 47.57
C LEU A 2 -5.66 24.33 46.05
N GLU A 3 -4.48 24.59 45.48
CA GLU A 3 -4.14 24.69 44.06
C GLU A 3 -4.38 23.38 43.29
N ALA A 4 -4.87 23.50 42.05
CA ALA A 4 -4.82 22.42 41.08
C ALA A 4 -3.42 22.36 40.46
N ILE A 5 -2.65 21.34 40.87
CA ILE A 5 -1.34 21.01 40.30
C ILE A 5 -1.56 20.54 38.85
N VAL A 6 -1.31 21.41 37.89
CA VAL A 6 -1.10 21.03 36.48
C VAL A 6 0.31 20.47 36.39
N LEU A 7 0.43 19.15 36.27
CA LEU A 7 1.71 18.50 35.95
C LEU A 7 2.17 18.96 34.56
N SER A 8 3.01 20.00 34.55
CA SER A 8 3.86 20.37 33.42
C SER A 8 4.78 19.20 33.13
N VAL A 9 4.46 18.43 32.09
CA VAL A 9 5.42 17.51 31.48
C VAL A 9 6.50 18.37 30.84
N ARG A 10 7.59 18.61 31.58
CA ARG A 10 8.83 19.16 31.02
C ARG A 10 9.21 18.34 29.78
N PRO A 11 9.55 18.96 28.64
CA PRO A 11 10.17 18.22 27.56
C PRO A 11 11.44 17.56 28.11
N LEU A 12 11.48 16.23 28.05
CA LEU A 12 12.67 15.47 28.40
C LEU A 12 13.82 15.97 27.54
N ARG A 13 14.94 16.27 28.19
CA ARG A 13 16.19 16.67 27.55
C ARG A 13 16.49 15.71 26.40
N THR A 14 16.55 16.25 25.18
CA THR A 14 16.92 15.51 23.98
C THR A 14 18.36 15.05 24.13
N SER A 15 18.56 13.77 24.42
CA SER A 15 19.84 13.11 24.28
C SER A 15 20.17 12.98 22.78
N SER A 16 21.31 13.57 22.39
CA SER A 16 22.08 13.41 21.15
C SER A 16 21.36 13.56 19.78
N PRO A 17 21.84 14.46 18.88
CA PRO A 17 21.31 14.62 17.52
C PRO A 17 21.39 13.37 16.63
N TYR A 18 22.05 12.29 17.07
CA TYR A 18 22.16 11.03 16.33
C TYR A 18 20.98 10.04 16.53
N ALA A 19 20.18 10.18 17.59
CA ALA A 19 18.99 9.33 17.80
C ALA A 19 17.81 9.70 16.86
N ALA A 20 17.85 10.89 16.24
CA ALA A 20 16.80 11.44 15.38
C ALA A 20 16.64 10.73 14.02
N SER A 21 17.56 9.86 13.59
CA SER A 21 17.54 9.23 12.27
C SER A 21 16.64 7.97 12.20
N TYR A 22 16.74 7.08 13.20
CA TYR A 22 16.06 5.78 13.15
C TYR A 22 14.57 5.88 13.49
N ALA A 23 14.22 6.57 14.58
CA ALA A 23 12.81 6.78 14.96
C ALA A 23 12.02 7.49 13.85
N SER A 24 12.63 8.51 13.23
CA SER A 24 12.04 9.20 12.07
C SER A 24 11.87 8.28 10.86
N ARG A 25 12.82 7.39 10.59
CA ARG A 25 12.70 6.38 9.52
C ARG A 25 11.56 5.41 9.80
N VAL A 26 11.45 4.88 11.02
CA VAL A 26 10.35 4.00 11.43
C VAL A 26 9.01 4.73 11.29
N GLY A 27 8.93 5.99 11.70
CA GLY A 27 7.72 6.79 11.55
C GLY A 27 7.30 7.01 10.09
N ARG A 28 8.25 7.29 9.18
CA ARG A 28 7.96 7.38 7.74
C ARG A 28 7.46 6.05 7.18
N LEU A 29 8.03 4.92 7.60
CA LEU A 29 7.57 3.60 7.18
C LEU A 29 6.15 3.32 7.69
N ALA A 30 5.84 3.68 8.93
CA ALA A 30 4.51 3.52 9.51
C ALA A 30 3.45 4.31 8.74
N ILE A 31 3.69 5.60 8.49
CA ILE A 31 2.79 6.45 7.69
C ILE A 31 2.62 5.90 6.27
N ARG A 32 3.71 5.47 5.63
CA ARG A 32 3.65 4.86 4.29
C ARG A 32 2.83 3.57 4.28
N SER A 33 2.93 2.74 5.32
CA SER A 33 2.13 1.52 5.44
C SER A 33 0.64 1.81 5.57
N LEU A 34 0.25 2.82 6.37
CA LEU A 34 -1.14 3.22 6.50
C LEU A 34 -1.69 3.87 5.22
N TYR A 35 -0.89 4.69 4.54
CA TYR A 35 -1.26 5.20 3.23
C TYR A 35 -1.51 4.08 2.22
N ARG A 36 -0.61 3.08 2.16
CA ARG A 36 -0.76 1.92 1.27
C ARG A 36 -1.98 1.08 1.59
N GLU A 37 -2.38 1.00 2.86
CA GLU A 37 -3.60 0.29 3.26
C GLU A 37 -4.84 0.99 2.73
N VAL A 38 -4.95 2.31 2.93
CA VAL A 38 -6.12 3.05 2.44
C VAL A 38 -6.14 3.17 0.91
N ALA A 39 -4.97 3.29 0.27
CA ALA A 39 -4.84 3.36 -1.19
C ALA A 39 -5.06 2.01 -1.91
N LEU A 40 -5.16 0.90 -1.17
CA LEU A 40 -5.36 -0.42 -1.75
C LEU A 40 -6.79 -0.54 -2.31
N ALA A 41 -6.89 -1.04 -3.55
CA ALA A 41 -8.13 -1.53 -4.13
C ALA A 41 -7.85 -2.77 -5.02
N PRO A 42 -8.76 -3.77 -5.07
CA PRO A 42 -10.01 -3.86 -4.29
C PRO A 42 -9.77 -4.28 -2.83
N LYS A 43 -10.60 -3.79 -1.89
CA LYS A 43 -10.63 -4.25 -0.50
C LYS A 43 -12.06 -4.30 0.08
N PRO A 44 -12.80 -5.39 -0.17
CA PRO A 44 -14.23 -5.48 0.16
C PRO A 44 -14.54 -5.09 1.61
N GLY A 45 -15.54 -4.22 1.78
CA GLY A 45 -16.03 -3.77 3.09
C GLY A 45 -15.16 -2.71 3.79
N LEU A 46 -13.98 -2.38 3.24
CA LEU A 46 -13.05 -1.38 3.78
C LEU A 46 -13.00 -0.14 2.86
N VAL A 47 -12.72 1.03 3.45
CA VAL A 47 -12.66 2.32 2.73
C VAL A 47 -11.50 2.38 1.74
N SER A 48 -11.75 2.48 0.45
CA SER A 48 -10.75 2.54 -0.62
C SER A 48 -10.72 3.94 -1.29
N PRO A 49 -9.86 4.18 -2.31
CA PRO A 49 -9.92 5.40 -3.10
C PRO A 49 -11.22 5.56 -3.91
N VAL A 50 -11.94 4.47 -4.14
CA VAL A 50 -13.10 4.43 -5.04
C VAL A 50 -14.44 4.25 -4.31
N ASP A 51 -14.42 3.81 -3.05
CA ASP A 51 -15.62 3.59 -2.25
C ASP A 51 -15.36 3.74 -0.73
N THR A 52 -16.43 3.88 0.04
CA THR A 52 -16.38 3.92 1.51
C THR A 52 -16.54 2.53 2.14
N GLY A 53 -16.51 1.45 1.34
CA GLY A 53 -16.80 0.10 1.80
C GLY A 53 -18.13 0.01 2.54
N SER A 54 -18.13 -0.61 3.73
CA SER A 54 -19.33 -0.72 4.58
C SER A 54 -19.50 0.46 5.55
N HIS A 55 -18.84 1.59 5.29
CA HIS A 55 -18.86 2.76 6.15
C HIS A 55 -19.66 3.90 5.52
N SER A 56 -20.43 4.60 6.35
CA SER A 56 -21.16 5.82 5.99
C SER A 56 -20.52 7.09 6.57
N ASP A 57 -19.54 6.93 7.46
CA ASP A 57 -18.95 7.98 8.29
C ASP A 57 -17.51 8.34 7.88
N MET A 58 -16.90 7.58 6.96
CA MET A 58 -15.51 7.74 6.55
C MET A 58 -15.27 7.41 5.08
N ASP A 59 -14.31 8.13 4.50
CA ASP A 59 -13.82 8.02 3.14
C ASP A 59 -12.28 8.16 3.10
N MET A 60 -11.70 8.05 1.90
CA MET A 60 -10.26 8.24 1.69
C MET A 60 -9.76 9.58 2.27
N CYS A 61 -10.50 10.68 2.06
CA CYS A 61 -10.14 12.00 2.56
C CYS A 61 -10.03 12.04 4.09
N THR A 62 -10.93 11.36 4.79
CA THR A 62 -10.94 11.22 6.25
C THR A 62 -9.71 10.43 6.74
N PHE A 63 -9.36 9.36 6.02
CA PHE A 63 -8.11 8.63 6.29
C PHE A 63 -6.87 9.48 6.05
N LEU A 64 -6.82 10.29 4.99
CA LEU A 64 -5.69 11.19 4.72
C LEU A 64 -5.51 12.23 5.84
N ARG A 65 -6.59 12.88 6.29
CA ARG A 65 -6.56 13.81 7.45
C ARG A 65 -6.01 13.13 8.69
N SER A 66 -6.44 11.91 8.95
CA SER A 66 -5.93 11.07 10.04
C SER A 66 -4.43 10.79 9.91
N LEU A 67 -3.93 10.41 8.73
CA LEU A 67 -2.50 10.17 8.49
C LEU A 67 -1.65 11.39 8.82
N PHE A 68 -2.08 12.58 8.37
CA PHE A 68 -1.36 13.82 8.66
C PHE A 68 -1.26 14.08 10.17
N SER A 69 -2.34 13.84 10.92
CA SER A 69 -2.36 14.02 12.38
C SER A 69 -1.42 13.07 13.13
N LEU A 70 -1.10 11.90 12.55
CA LEU A 70 -0.30 10.85 13.18
C LEU A 70 1.20 10.90 12.83
N ARG A 71 1.65 11.82 11.97
CA ARG A 71 3.05 11.89 11.50
C ARG A 71 4.10 11.96 12.62
N ALA A 72 3.79 12.66 13.70
CA ALA A 72 4.68 12.82 14.85
C ALA A 72 4.58 11.66 15.86
N TYR A 73 3.49 10.89 15.83
CA TYR A 73 3.23 9.83 16.81
C TYR A 73 4.19 8.65 16.65
N PHE A 74 4.33 8.11 15.43
CA PHE A 74 5.13 6.91 15.20
C PHE A 74 6.63 7.08 15.53
N PRO A 75 7.29 8.22 15.20
CA PRO A 75 8.64 8.49 15.72
C PRO A 75 8.69 8.56 17.25
N ALA A 76 7.73 9.25 17.88
CA ALA A 76 7.71 9.42 19.32
C ALA A 76 7.55 8.07 20.05
N ILE A 77 6.63 7.22 19.63
CA ILE A 77 6.43 5.91 20.27
C ILE A 77 7.61 4.96 20.01
N THR A 78 8.29 5.11 18.86
CA THR A 78 9.56 4.40 18.61
C THR A 78 10.64 4.81 19.60
N ALA A 79 10.75 6.10 19.92
CA ALA A 79 11.70 6.60 20.92
C ALA A 79 11.37 6.08 22.33
N TYR A 80 10.09 6.08 22.72
CA TYR A 80 9.65 5.49 23.99
C TYR A 80 10.01 4.00 24.08
N GLY A 81 9.86 3.27 22.98
CA GLY A 81 10.31 1.88 22.90
C GLY A 81 11.82 1.73 23.06
N ALA A 82 12.62 2.62 22.46
CA ALA A 82 14.08 2.62 22.62
C ALA A 82 14.52 2.83 24.09
N ASP A 83 13.76 3.62 24.84
CA ASP A 83 13.96 3.86 26.27
C ASP A 83 13.38 2.75 27.17
N ALA A 84 12.92 1.63 26.57
CA ALA A 84 12.27 0.52 27.25
C ALA A 84 11.08 0.96 28.14
N ALA A 85 10.31 1.95 27.67
CA ALA A 85 9.16 2.46 28.41
C ALA A 85 8.14 1.36 28.71
N ARG A 86 7.52 1.46 29.89
CA ARG A 86 6.43 0.56 30.29
C ARG A 86 5.20 0.75 29.41
N PHE A 87 4.33 -0.26 29.36
CA PHE A 87 3.13 -0.24 28.53
C PHE A 87 2.21 0.95 28.82
N GLU A 88 2.11 1.39 30.08
CA GLU A 88 1.26 2.51 30.48
C GLU A 88 1.70 3.84 29.83
N ALA A 89 3.02 4.04 29.68
CA ALA A 89 3.57 5.21 29.00
C ALA A 89 3.30 5.17 27.49
N LEU A 90 3.41 4.00 26.86
CA LEU A 90 3.03 3.81 25.45
C LEU A 90 1.52 4.07 25.24
N ARG A 91 0.68 3.58 26.16
CA ARG A 91 -0.76 3.78 26.15
C ARG A 91 -1.12 5.26 26.30
N ALA A 92 -0.49 5.98 27.22
CA ALA A 92 -0.71 7.42 27.40
C ALA A 92 -0.40 8.20 26.10
N LEU A 93 0.72 7.88 25.44
CA LEU A 93 1.09 8.50 24.17
C LEU A 93 0.09 8.14 23.04
N ALA A 94 -0.37 6.89 22.98
CA ALA A 94 -1.39 6.44 22.04
C ALA A 94 -2.73 7.16 22.23
N ILE A 95 -3.17 7.40 23.47
CA ILE A 95 -4.40 8.15 23.78
C ILE A 95 -4.31 9.59 23.26
N VAL A 96 -3.16 10.25 23.41
CA VAL A 96 -2.94 11.59 22.85
C VAL A 96 -3.03 11.58 21.33
N ALA A 97 -2.42 10.58 20.68
CA ALA A 97 -2.50 10.41 19.23
C ALA A 97 -3.94 10.13 18.76
N GLU A 98 -4.69 9.32 19.49
CA GLU A 98 -6.11 9.03 19.22
C GLU A 98 -6.95 10.31 19.28
N ARG A 99 -6.77 11.15 20.31
CA ARG A 99 -7.47 12.44 20.41
C ARG A 99 -7.15 13.38 19.25
N ARG A 100 -5.88 13.44 18.83
CA ARG A 100 -5.48 14.25 17.66
C ARG A 100 -6.09 13.73 16.37
N MET A 101 -6.12 12.41 16.21
CA MET A 101 -6.76 11.74 15.09
C MET A 101 -8.26 12.09 15.04
N LEU A 102 -8.99 11.90 16.14
CA LEU A 102 -10.41 12.24 16.24
C LEU A 102 -10.67 13.71 15.95
N ALA A 103 -9.84 14.62 16.47
CA ALA A 103 -9.97 16.05 16.17
C ALA A 103 -9.80 16.34 14.66
N ALA A 104 -8.81 15.72 14.00
CA ALA A 104 -8.56 15.92 12.57
C ALA A 104 -9.64 15.30 11.67
N THR A 105 -10.33 14.26 12.14
CA THR A 105 -11.35 13.52 11.38
C THR A 105 -12.78 13.93 11.72
N GLY A 106 -12.99 14.88 12.63
CA GLY A 106 -14.33 15.31 13.05
C GLY A 106 -15.04 14.27 13.94
N GLY A 107 -14.29 13.55 14.76
CA GLY A 107 -14.79 12.51 15.67
C GLY A 107 -14.84 11.11 15.07
N VAL A 108 -14.45 10.95 13.80
CA VAL A 108 -14.52 9.68 13.09
C VAL A 108 -13.32 8.79 13.40
N ASN A 109 -13.56 7.52 13.73
CA ASN A 109 -12.53 6.57 14.08
C ASN A 109 -11.93 5.87 12.84
N THR A 110 -10.87 6.44 12.25
CA THR A 110 -10.21 5.85 11.07
C THR A 110 -9.02 4.92 11.42
N HIS A 111 -8.20 5.30 12.39
CA HIS A 111 -6.91 4.65 12.66
C HIS A 111 -6.68 4.28 14.13
N ARG A 112 -7.71 4.21 14.99
CA ARG A 112 -7.51 3.82 16.40
C ARG A 112 -6.82 2.46 16.55
N GLY A 113 -7.24 1.47 15.76
CA GLY A 113 -6.59 0.15 15.74
C GLY A 113 -5.15 0.21 15.23
N ALA A 114 -4.87 1.05 14.24
CA ALA A 114 -3.53 1.26 13.71
C ALA A 114 -2.60 1.96 14.72
N ILE A 115 -3.09 2.97 15.44
CA ILE A 115 -2.36 3.63 16.54
C ILE A 115 -1.90 2.56 17.55
N PHE A 116 -2.78 1.65 17.93
CA PHE A 116 -2.44 0.56 18.85
C PHE A 116 -1.47 -0.47 18.25
N ASN A 117 -1.87 -1.16 17.17
CA ASN A 117 -1.11 -2.29 16.62
C ASN A 117 0.23 -1.85 16.03
N LEU A 118 0.21 -0.87 15.13
CA LEU A 118 1.42 -0.38 14.47
C LEU A 118 2.30 0.41 15.44
N GLY A 119 1.70 1.14 16.39
CA GLY A 119 2.43 1.82 17.45
C GLY A 119 3.26 0.87 18.31
N LEU A 120 2.71 -0.29 18.70
CA LEU A 120 3.45 -1.32 19.45
C LEU A 120 4.61 -1.91 18.65
N ILE A 121 4.42 -2.16 17.35
CA ILE A 121 5.50 -2.62 16.47
C ILE A 121 6.60 -1.55 16.32
N CYS A 122 6.23 -0.28 16.21
CA CYS A 122 7.18 0.84 16.20
C CYS A 122 7.98 0.91 17.52
N ALA A 123 7.32 0.79 18.67
CA ALA A 123 7.98 0.72 19.98
C ALA A 123 8.96 -0.47 20.05
N ALA A 124 8.51 -1.67 19.65
CA ALA A 124 9.36 -2.86 19.62
C ALA A 124 10.58 -2.69 18.72
N ALA A 125 10.42 -2.05 17.56
CA ALA A 125 11.53 -1.74 16.66
C ALA A 125 12.55 -0.78 17.30
N GLY A 126 12.07 0.20 18.08
CA GLY A 126 12.93 1.08 18.89
C GLY A 126 13.73 0.31 19.94
N LEU A 127 13.05 -0.54 20.71
CA LEU A 127 13.68 -1.36 21.76
C LEU A 127 14.71 -2.34 21.20
N LEU A 128 14.40 -3.02 20.10
CA LEU A 128 15.33 -3.91 19.41
C LEU A 128 16.58 -3.16 18.96
N LYS A 129 16.39 -1.97 18.36
CA LYS A 129 17.49 -1.15 17.89
C LYS A 129 18.38 -0.66 19.04
N ALA A 130 17.79 -0.20 20.14
CA ALA A 130 18.52 0.21 21.34
C ALA A 130 19.34 -0.94 21.95
N ARG A 131 18.83 -2.17 21.87
CA ARG A 131 19.53 -3.40 22.31
C ARG A 131 20.50 -3.97 21.27
N GLY A 132 20.77 -3.26 20.17
CA GLY A 132 21.67 -3.73 19.11
C GLY A 132 21.18 -4.96 18.35
N LYS A 133 19.88 -5.29 18.42
CA LYS A 133 19.30 -6.48 17.78
C LYS A 133 18.78 -6.17 16.37
N THR A 134 18.81 -7.16 15.50
CA THR A 134 18.24 -7.05 14.14
C THR A 134 16.71 -6.90 14.19
N VAL A 135 16.22 -5.88 13.49
CA VAL A 135 14.79 -5.59 13.40
C VAL A 135 14.22 -6.32 12.18
N THR A 136 13.39 -7.33 12.46
CA THR A 136 12.63 -8.10 11.48
C THR A 136 11.18 -8.16 11.93
N ALA A 137 10.27 -8.55 11.05
CA ALA A 137 8.87 -8.73 11.43
C ALA A 137 8.72 -9.71 12.62
N ASP A 138 9.44 -10.83 12.58
CA ASP A 138 9.37 -11.84 13.63
C ASP A 138 9.96 -11.33 14.96
N THR A 139 11.15 -10.70 14.93
CA THR A 139 11.78 -10.17 16.15
C THR A 139 10.97 -9.04 16.76
N ALA A 140 10.39 -8.14 15.95
CA ALA A 140 9.56 -7.04 16.42
C ALA A 140 8.28 -7.56 17.11
N CYS A 141 7.57 -8.48 16.48
CA CYS A 141 6.34 -9.01 17.05
C CYS A 141 6.59 -9.84 18.33
N ARG A 142 7.65 -10.67 18.35
CA ARG A 142 8.05 -11.38 19.58
C ARG A 142 8.44 -10.43 20.69
N MET A 143 9.04 -9.28 20.35
CA MET A 143 9.38 -8.25 21.35
C MET A 143 8.13 -7.64 21.97
N VAL A 144 7.07 -7.37 21.19
CA VAL A 144 5.79 -6.89 21.73
C VAL A 144 5.23 -7.88 22.75
N SER A 145 5.11 -9.15 22.36
CA SER A 145 4.60 -10.20 23.24
C SER A 145 5.40 -10.33 24.54
N ARG A 146 6.74 -10.45 24.42
CA ARG A 146 7.62 -10.66 25.58
C ARG A 146 7.69 -9.47 26.52
N HIS A 147 7.62 -8.24 26.00
CA HIS A 147 7.89 -7.06 26.80
C HIS A 147 6.62 -6.39 27.33
N TRP A 148 5.53 -6.43 26.57
CA TRP A 148 4.27 -5.77 26.93
C TRP A 148 3.06 -6.70 26.96
N GLY A 149 3.19 -7.98 26.59
CA GLY A 149 2.05 -8.90 26.43
C GLY A 149 1.18 -9.05 27.69
N ALA A 150 1.78 -9.28 28.86
CA ALA A 150 1.03 -9.38 30.11
C ALA A 150 0.28 -8.07 30.44
N ALA A 151 0.98 -6.93 30.37
CA ALA A 151 0.39 -5.63 30.63
C ALA A 151 -0.72 -5.24 29.62
N ILE A 152 -0.63 -5.68 28.37
CA ILE A 152 -1.67 -5.50 27.35
C ILE A 152 -2.96 -6.20 27.79
N LEU A 153 -2.87 -7.45 28.26
CA LEU A 153 -4.01 -8.23 28.73
C LEU A 153 -4.62 -7.65 30.01
N GLU A 154 -3.78 -7.30 30.99
CA GLU A 154 -4.20 -6.70 32.27
C GLU A 154 -4.93 -5.36 32.08
N SER A 155 -4.47 -4.53 31.13
CA SER A 155 -5.06 -3.21 30.88
C SER A 155 -6.52 -3.21 30.39
N GLY A 156 -7.05 -4.39 30.04
CA GLY A 156 -8.40 -4.56 29.53
C GLY A 156 -9.50 -4.67 30.56
N VAL A 157 -9.15 -4.85 31.84
CA VAL A 157 -10.10 -5.10 32.92
C VAL A 157 -10.75 -3.82 33.46
N ASP A 158 -10.07 -2.67 33.36
CA ASP A 158 -10.42 -1.45 34.13
C ASP A 158 -10.81 -0.21 33.28
N SER A 159 -11.52 -0.33 32.14
CA SER A 159 -11.90 0.88 31.36
C SER A 159 -13.29 0.82 30.72
N PRO A 160 -14.28 1.59 31.23
CA PRO A 160 -15.55 1.87 30.56
C PRO A 160 -15.48 3.10 29.61
N PRO A 161 -16.33 3.18 28.56
CA PRO A 161 -17.30 2.18 28.11
C PRO A 161 -16.67 1.14 27.18
N ALA A 162 -17.29 -0.03 27.10
CA ALA A 162 -16.76 -1.15 26.36
C ALA A 162 -16.72 -0.87 24.85
N SER A 163 -15.57 -1.03 24.19
CA SER A 163 -15.50 -0.99 22.73
C SER A 163 -16.30 -2.17 22.14
N HIS A 164 -16.80 -2.04 20.90
CA HIS A 164 -17.51 -3.14 20.21
C HIS A 164 -16.72 -4.45 20.27
N GLY A 165 -15.40 -4.40 20.13
CA GLY A 165 -14.52 -5.58 20.24
C GLY A 165 -14.52 -6.24 21.63
N MET A 166 -14.63 -5.48 22.72
CA MET A 166 -14.75 -6.06 24.07
C MET A 166 -16.13 -6.69 24.31
N LEU A 167 -17.20 -6.07 23.79
CA LEU A 167 -18.54 -6.65 23.84
C LEU A 167 -18.63 -7.95 23.03
N VAL A 168 -17.99 -7.99 21.86
CA VAL A 168 -17.91 -9.18 21.01
C VAL A 168 -17.07 -10.27 21.66
N ALA A 169 -15.92 -9.94 22.24
CA ALA A 169 -15.09 -10.90 22.98
C ALA A 169 -15.84 -11.51 24.17
N GLN A 170 -16.60 -10.69 24.91
CA GLN A 170 -17.45 -11.17 26.00
C GLN A 170 -18.62 -12.03 25.52
N ARG A 171 -19.19 -11.72 24.35
CA ARG A 171 -20.37 -12.41 23.79
C ARG A 171 -20.02 -13.71 23.05
N TYR A 172 -18.85 -13.80 22.42
CA TYR A 172 -18.49 -14.91 21.53
C TYR A 172 -17.15 -15.59 21.88
N GLY A 173 -16.45 -15.14 22.93
CA GLY A 173 -15.16 -15.73 23.35
C GLY A 173 -14.03 -15.53 22.34
N SER A 174 -14.17 -14.59 21.40
CA SER A 174 -13.18 -14.33 20.34
C SER A 174 -12.02 -13.49 20.86
N GLY A 175 -10.80 -13.91 20.58
CA GLY A 175 -9.60 -13.13 20.90
C GLY A 175 -9.51 -11.85 20.08
N GLY A 176 -9.58 -10.71 20.76
CA GLY A 176 -9.59 -9.39 20.13
C GLY A 176 -8.20 -8.91 19.71
N ALA A 177 -8.13 -7.66 19.23
CA ALA A 177 -6.86 -7.01 18.85
C ALA A 177 -5.80 -6.99 19.98
N ARG A 178 -6.23 -7.03 21.24
CA ARG A 178 -5.33 -7.10 22.40
C ARG A 178 -4.66 -8.46 22.55
N GLU A 179 -5.40 -9.55 22.37
CA GLU A 179 -4.84 -10.91 22.42
C GLU A 179 -3.88 -11.12 21.25
N GLU A 180 -4.27 -10.69 20.04
CA GLU A 180 -3.36 -10.66 18.89
C GLU A 180 -2.06 -9.91 19.22
N ALA A 181 -2.13 -8.72 19.81
CA ALA A 181 -0.93 -7.96 20.18
C ALA A 181 -0.11 -8.66 21.29
N ALA A 182 -0.77 -9.21 22.32
CA ALA A 182 -0.11 -9.87 23.45
C ALA A 182 0.61 -11.16 23.03
N GLU A 183 0.12 -11.87 22.02
CA GLU A 183 0.78 -13.03 21.42
C GLU A 183 1.80 -12.66 20.33
N GLY A 184 1.92 -11.36 20.03
CA GLY A 184 2.84 -10.86 19.02
C GLY A 184 2.34 -11.15 17.61
N PHE A 185 1.10 -10.75 17.33
CA PHE A 185 0.41 -10.70 16.05
C PHE A 185 0.49 -12.00 15.24
N PRO A 186 -0.01 -13.13 15.78
CA PRO A 186 0.04 -14.41 15.08
C PRO A 186 -0.67 -14.36 13.73
N ALA A 187 -1.82 -13.68 13.58
CA ALA A 187 -2.47 -13.56 12.28
C ALA A 187 -1.58 -12.83 11.26
N ALA A 188 -0.98 -11.71 11.65
CA ALA A 188 -0.07 -10.97 10.77
C ALA A 188 1.18 -11.80 10.41
N ARG A 189 1.76 -12.56 11.35
CA ARG A 189 3.00 -13.33 11.14
C ARG A 189 2.81 -14.65 10.43
N LYS A 190 1.74 -15.37 10.74
CA LYS A 190 1.51 -16.75 10.27
C LYS A 190 0.60 -16.79 9.04
N ILE A 191 -0.22 -15.76 8.81
CA ILE A 191 -1.19 -15.72 7.71
C ILE A 191 -0.84 -14.60 6.74
N GLY A 192 -0.92 -13.34 7.19
CA GLY A 192 -0.80 -12.17 6.30
C GLY A 192 0.58 -12.03 5.66
N LEU A 193 1.66 -12.04 6.45
CA LEU A 193 3.01 -11.82 5.95
C LEU A 193 3.52 -12.93 5.01
N PRO A 194 3.28 -14.24 5.28
CA PRO A 194 3.59 -15.29 4.32
C PRO A 194 2.81 -15.13 3.02
N ALA A 195 1.49 -14.89 3.08
CA ALA A 195 0.68 -14.68 1.89
C ALA A 195 1.16 -13.48 1.06
N TYR A 196 1.48 -12.36 1.72
CA TYR A 196 2.06 -11.18 1.08
C TYR A 196 3.39 -11.49 0.39
N ARG A 197 4.32 -12.17 1.08
CA ARG A 197 5.65 -12.46 0.54
C ARG A 197 5.59 -13.41 -0.66
N THR A 198 4.79 -14.47 -0.57
CA THR A 198 4.57 -15.40 -1.67
C THR A 198 3.97 -14.70 -2.87
N ALA A 199 2.90 -13.93 -2.66
CA ALA A 199 2.26 -13.19 -3.74
C ALA A 199 3.17 -12.10 -4.31
N LEU A 200 4.01 -11.44 -3.51
CA LEU A 200 4.97 -10.45 -4.00
C LEU A 200 6.07 -11.11 -4.84
N ALA A 201 6.59 -12.26 -4.40
CA ALA A 201 7.62 -13.00 -5.13
C ALA A 201 7.11 -13.43 -6.51
N VAL A 202 5.85 -13.87 -6.60
CA VAL A 202 5.24 -14.26 -7.88
C VAL A 202 4.85 -13.04 -8.69
N THR A 203 4.15 -12.07 -8.09
CA THR A 203 3.50 -11.00 -8.86
C THR A 203 4.41 -9.81 -9.17
N GLY A 204 5.44 -9.58 -8.35
CA GLY A 204 6.22 -8.33 -8.35
C GLY A 204 5.43 -7.09 -7.91
N SER A 205 4.11 -7.20 -7.66
CA SER A 205 3.22 -6.08 -7.37
C SER A 205 2.89 -6.04 -5.87
N PRO A 206 3.30 -4.97 -5.15
CA PRO A 206 2.92 -4.78 -3.75
C PRO A 206 1.41 -4.70 -3.54
N ALA A 207 0.65 -4.16 -4.50
CA ALA A 207 -0.80 -4.02 -4.40
C ALA A 207 -1.51 -5.39 -4.51
N LEU A 208 -1.13 -6.22 -5.49
CA LEU A 208 -1.65 -7.58 -5.59
C LEU A 208 -1.24 -8.42 -4.38
N ALA A 209 0.00 -8.28 -3.91
CA ALA A 209 0.45 -8.95 -2.69
C ALA A 209 -0.34 -8.55 -1.45
N ALA A 210 -0.62 -7.25 -1.29
CA ALA A 210 -1.46 -6.74 -0.19
C ALA A 210 -2.90 -7.26 -0.29
N THR A 211 -3.46 -7.32 -1.50
CA THR A 211 -4.79 -7.90 -1.74
C THR A 211 -4.81 -9.38 -1.35
N GLN A 212 -3.83 -10.18 -1.79
CA GLN A 212 -3.73 -11.59 -1.41
C GLN A 212 -3.64 -11.75 0.12
N ALA A 213 -2.82 -10.92 0.77
CA ALA A 213 -2.66 -10.94 2.22
C ALA A 213 -3.95 -10.56 2.96
N LEU A 214 -4.71 -9.58 2.45
CA LEU A 214 -6.01 -9.19 3.00
C LEU A 214 -6.99 -10.37 2.94
N PHE A 215 -7.15 -11.02 1.79
CA PHE A 215 -8.03 -12.17 1.67
C PHE A 215 -7.59 -13.35 2.54
N ALA A 216 -6.28 -13.61 2.63
CA ALA A 216 -5.74 -14.61 3.55
C ALA A 216 -6.09 -14.31 5.02
N LEU A 217 -5.97 -13.04 5.43
CA LEU A 217 -6.36 -12.61 6.77
C LEU A 217 -7.87 -12.74 7.00
N ILE A 218 -8.71 -12.30 6.06
CA ILE A 218 -10.17 -12.44 6.17
C ILE A 218 -10.57 -13.92 6.31
N ALA A 219 -9.93 -14.83 5.55
CA ALA A 219 -10.21 -16.25 5.60
C ALA A 219 -9.83 -16.92 6.93
N GLY A 220 -8.81 -16.42 7.63
CA GLY A 220 -8.24 -17.09 8.81
C GLY A 220 -8.40 -16.35 10.14
N LEU A 221 -8.81 -15.08 10.13
CA LEU A 221 -8.98 -14.27 11.34
C LEU A 221 -10.44 -14.25 11.79
N VAL A 222 -10.66 -14.36 13.09
CA VAL A 222 -11.96 -14.09 13.73
C VAL A 222 -12.11 -12.58 13.90
N ASP A 223 -12.67 -11.90 12.91
CA ASP A 223 -12.81 -10.44 12.91
C ASP A 223 -13.98 -9.98 13.80
N THR A 224 -13.64 -9.19 14.82
CA THR A 224 -14.61 -8.68 15.79
C THR A 224 -15.56 -7.61 15.22
N ASN A 225 -15.17 -6.85 14.19
CA ASN A 225 -16.06 -5.92 13.50
C ASN A 225 -17.08 -6.66 12.63
N LEU A 226 -16.68 -7.75 11.98
CA LEU A 226 -17.60 -8.61 11.23
C LEU A 226 -18.60 -9.28 12.18
N LEU A 227 -18.14 -9.81 13.32
CA LEU A 227 -19.02 -10.36 14.35
C LEU A 227 -19.99 -9.32 14.92
N TRP A 228 -19.55 -8.07 15.10
CA TRP A 228 -20.42 -6.99 15.56
C TRP A 228 -21.50 -6.64 14.54
N ARG A 229 -21.13 -6.49 13.25
CA ARG A 229 -22.04 -6.03 12.19
C ARG A 229 -22.97 -7.12 11.67
N GLY A 230 -22.44 -8.33 11.47
CA GLY A 230 -23.14 -9.44 10.80
C GLY A 230 -23.26 -10.72 11.62
N GLY A 231 -22.77 -10.73 12.87
CA GLY A 231 -22.77 -11.92 13.72
C GLY A 231 -21.92 -13.07 13.15
N PRO A 232 -22.07 -14.29 13.71
CA PRO A 232 -21.36 -15.48 13.23
C PRO A 232 -21.61 -15.79 11.75
N CYS A 233 -22.84 -15.56 11.25
CA CYS A 233 -23.17 -15.78 9.84
C CYS A 233 -22.43 -14.81 8.91
N GLY A 234 -22.34 -13.52 9.27
CA GLY A 234 -21.60 -12.53 8.49
C GLY A 234 -20.09 -12.81 8.48
N LEU A 235 -19.54 -13.26 9.61
CA LEU A 235 -18.14 -13.69 9.68
C LEU A 235 -17.90 -14.92 8.78
N SER A 236 -18.73 -15.97 8.90
CA SER A 236 -18.61 -17.18 8.09
C SER A 236 -18.70 -16.85 6.60
N HIS A 237 -19.68 -16.03 6.20
CA HIS A 237 -19.83 -15.63 4.80
C HIS A 237 -18.58 -14.95 4.24
N ALA A 238 -17.98 -14.02 5.00
CA ALA A 238 -16.75 -13.35 4.59
C ALA A 238 -15.56 -14.33 4.51
N GLN A 239 -15.43 -15.23 5.49
CA GLN A 239 -14.40 -16.26 5.53
C GLN A 239 -14.53 -17.25 4.37
N ASP A 240 -15.75 -17.67 4.05
CA ASP A 240 -16.05 -18.60 2.95
C ASP A 240 -15.76 -17.94 1.61
N ALA A 241 -16.22 -16.70 1.40
CA ALA A 241 -15.96 -15.95 0.18
C ALA A 241 -14.46 -15.70 -0.04
N ALA A 242 -13.72 -15.36 1.04
CA ALA A 242 -12.29 -15.17 0.97
C ALA A 242 -11.53 -16.49 0.73
N SER A 243 -11.93 -17.56 1.41
CA SER A 243 -11.35 -18.90 1.21
C SER A 243 -11.57 -19.41 -0.21
N ASP A 244 -12.75 -19.17 -0.77
CA ASP A 244 -13.12 -19.53 -2.13
C ASP A 244 -12.33 -18.71 -3.17
N PHE A 245 -12.14 -17.41 -2.94
CA PHE A 245 -11.22 -16.57 -3.73
C PHE A 245 -9.79 -17.14 -3.72
N LEU A 246 -9.25 -17.46 -2.54
CA LEU A 246 -7.89 -18.03 -2.41
C LEU A 246 -7.77 -19.41 -3.06
N ARG A 247 -8.79 -20.27 -2.90
CA ARG A 247 -8.84 -21.63 -3.47
C ARG A 247 -8.84 -21.60 -4.99
N ARG A 248 -9.49 -20.59 -5.60
CA ARG A 248 -9.44 -20.34 -7.04
C ARG A 248 -8.09 -19.76 -7.53
N GLY A 249 -7.12 -19.54 -6.63
CA GLY A 249 -5.80 -18.99 -6.93
C GLY A 249 -5.61 -17.54 -6.46
N GLY A 250 -6.65 -16.90 -5.92
CA GLY A 250 -6.61 -15.52 -5.46
C GLY A 250 -6.12 -14.53 -6.52
N VAL A 251 -5.20 -13.63 -6.18
CA VAL A 251 -4.59 -12.71 -7.16
C VAL A 251 -3.69 -13.43 -8.17
N LEU A 252 -3.36 -14.69 -7.91
CA LEU A 252 -2.59 -15.58 -8.79
C LEU A 252 -3.49 -16.40 -9.70
N ALA A 253 -4.81 -16.43 -9.46
CA ALA A 253 -5.83 -17.02 -10.34
C ALA A 253 -5.84 -16.40 -11.74
N ASN A 254 -5.18 -15.24 -11.86
CA ASN A 254 -4.88 -14.56 -13.11
C ASN A 254 -4.02 -15.47 -14.01
N GLY A 255 -4.73 -16.30 -14.78
CA GLY A 255 -4.18 -17.31 -15.67
C GLY A 255 -3.18 -16.79 -16.69
N TRP A 256 -3.05 -15.47 -16.89
CA TRP A 256 -2.03 -14.89 -17.78
C TRP A 256 -0.60 -15.30 -17.44
N ARG A 257 -0.25 -15.56 -16.16
CA ARG A 257 1.12 -16.01 -15.80
C ARG A 257 1.37 -17.43 -16.27
N ARG A 258 0.39 -18.30 -16.03
CA ARG A 258 0.41 -19.68 -16.50
C ARG A 258 0.38 -19.71 -18.02
N LEU A 259 -0.56 -19.00 -18.63
CA LEU A 259 -0.66 -18.79 -20.07
C LEU A 259 0.65 -18.28 -20.67
N ALA A 260 1.30 -17.31 -20.03
CA ALA A 260 2.57 -16.80 -20.51
C ALA A 260 3.66 -17.88 -20.45
N ALA A 261 3.75 -18.64 -19.35
CA ALA A 261 4.69 -19.74 -19.22
C ALA A 261 4.42 -20.89 -20.21
N ASP A 262 3.16 -21.33 -20.31
CA ASP A 262 2.71 -22.45 -21.14
C ASP A 262 2.92 -22.16 -22.64
N HIS A 263 2.94 -20.88 -23.03
CA HIS A 263 3.13 -20.43 -24.41
C HIS A 263 4.47 -19.74 -24.69
N ASP A 264 5.45 -19.74 -23.76
CA ASP A 264 6.74 -19.03 -23.94
C ASP A 264 6.55 -17.53 -24.30
N LEU A 265 5.62 -16.88 -23.61
CA LEU A 265 5.35 -15.45 -23.69
C LEU A 265 5.84 -14.74 -22.43
N HIS A 266 6.02 -13.43 -22.55
CA HIS A 266 6.41 -12.55 -21.45
C HIS A 266 5.35 -11.48 -21.25
N LEU A 267 5.17 -11.05 -20.00
CA LEU A 267 4.43 -9.82 -19.75
C LEU A 267 5.19 -8.65 -20.37
N ALA A 268 4.53 -7.86 -21.21
CA ALA A 268 5.09 -6.67 -21.81
C ALA A 268 4.55 -5.40 -21.14
N ILE A 269 3.23 -5.30 -20.93
CA ILE A 269 2.59 -4.09 -20.40
C ILE A 269 1.44 -4.44 -19.45
N VAL A 270 1.35 -3.73 -18.33
CA VAL A 270 0.19 -3.67 -17.43
C VAL A 270 -0.43 -2.29 -17.55
N ASN A 271 -1.51 -2.17 -18.31
CA ASN A 271 -2.27 -0.93 -18.45
C ASN A 271 -3.27 -0.74 -17.30
N GLY A 272 -3.70 -1.84 -16.68
CA GLY A 272 -4.63 -1.84 -15.57
C GLY A 272 -4.88 -3.25 -15.04
N PRO A 273 -5.69 -3.42 -13.99
CA PRO A 273 -5.93 -4.71 -13.34
C PRO A 273 -6.58 -5.76 -14.27
N LYS A 274 -7.23 -5.32 -15.35
CA LYS A 274 -7.92 -6.19 -16.33
C LYS A 274 -7.36 -6.06 -17.76
N HIS A 275 -6.30 -5.28 -17.96
CA HIS A 275 -5.75 -4.99 -19.29
C HIS A 275 -4.24 -5.18 -19.27
N MET A 276 -3.82 -6.27 -19.90
CA MET A 276 -2.43 -6.72 -19.93
C MET A 276 -2.03 -7.04 -21.37
N VAL A 277 -0.77 -6.81 -21.69
CA VAL A 277 -0.17 -7.13 -22.99
C VAL A 277 0.91 -8.17 -22.76
N LEU A 278 0.81 -9.30 -23.45
CA LEU A 278 1.86 -10.32 -23.51
C LEU A 278 2.63 -10.17 -24.82
N GLY A 279 3.94 -10.38 -24.79
CA GLY A 279 4.83 -10.33 -25.94
C GLY A 279 5.69 -11.59 -26.03
N GLY A 280 5.91 -12.09 -27.23
CA GLY A 280 6.70 -13.29 -27.48
C GLY A 280 6.66 -13.69 -28.95
N ARG A 281 6.89 -14.96 -29.26
CA ARG A 281 6.88 -15.45 -30.65
C ARG A 281 5.46 -15.41 -31.21
N GLN A 282 5.31 -15.02 -32.48
CA GLN A 282 4.00 -14.91 -33.13
C GLN A 282 3.23 -16.23 -33.13
N SER A 283 3.92 -17.36 -33.29
CA SER A 283 3.32 -18.70 -33.27
C SER A 283 2.65 -19.05 -31.93
N ALA A 284 3.11 -18.47 -30.83
CA ALA A 284 2.57 -18.69 -29.49
C ALA A 284 1.35 -17.79 -29.18
N LEU A 285 1.23 -16.63 -29.83
CA LEU A 285 0.18 -15.66 -29.52
C LEU A 285 -1.23 -16.18 -29.85
N ALA A 286 -1.39 -16.96 -30.92
CA ALA A 286 -2.71 -17.48 -31.33
C ALA A 286 -3.26 -18.54 -30.35
N ALA A 287 -2.38 -19.44 -29.89
CA ALA A 287 -2.74 -20.45 -28.90
C ALA A 287 -3.01 -19.81 -27.54
N ALA A 288 -2.17 -18.86 -27.13
CA ALA A 288 -2.38 -18.09 -25.90
C ALA A 288 -3.67 -17.25 -25.93
N ALA A 289 -4.04 -16.66 -27.08
CA ALA A 289 -5.30 -15.93 -27.20
C ALA A 289 -6.51 -16.86 -27.00
N THR A 290 -6.47 -18.05 -27.59
CA THR A 290 -7.55 -19.05 -27.45
C THR A 290 -7.70 -19.50 -26.01
N GLU A 291 -6.60 -19.84 -25.35
CA GLU A 291 -6.63 -20.26 -23.95
C GLU A 291 -6.98 -19.11 -23.00
N ALA A 292 -6.54 -17.87 -23.27
CA ALA A 292 -6.96 -16.70 -22.50
C ALA A 292 -8.48 -16.52 -22.48
N LEU A 293 -9.14 -16.67 -23.64
CA LEU A 293 -10.60 -16.64 -23.74
C LEU A 293 -11.24 -17.77 -22.93
N ALA A 294 -10.69 -18.99 -23.00
CA ALA A 294 -11.16 -20.13 -22.21
C ALA A 294 -10.99 -19.91 -20.69
N LEU A 295 -9.97 -19.16 -20.28
CA LEU A 295 -9.72 -18.75 -18.90
C LEU A 295 -10.55 -17.53 -18.46
N GLY A 296 -11.46 -17.04 -19.31
CA GLY A 296 -12.42 -15.98 -18.98
C GLY A 296 -11.98 -14.56 -19.39
N ALA A 297 -10.98 -14.42 -20.25
CA ALA A 297 -10.71 -13.12 -20.89
C ALA A 297 -11.94 -12.71 -21.72
N THR A 298 -12.41 -11.48 -21.54
CA THR A 298 -13.56 -10.95 -22.29
C THR A 298 -13.19 -10.61 -23.74
N ARG A 299 -11.92 -10.31 -24.00
CA ARG A 299 -11.39 -9.95 -25.31
C ARG A 299 -9.90 -10.23 -25.38
N THR A 300 -9.47 -10.74 -26.54
CA THR A 300 -8.05 -10.89 -26.91
C THR A 300 -7.82 -10.21 -28.26
N VAL A 301 -6.73 -9.46 -28.40
CA VAL A 301 -6.37 -8.77 -29.64
C VAL A 301 -4.88 -8.99 -29.89
N VAL A 302 -4.54 -9.47 -31.09
CA VAL A 302 -3.15 -9.45 -31.56
C VAL A 302 -2.85 -8.06 -32.08
N LEU A 303 -1.92 -7.36 -31.44
CA LEU A 303 -1.54 -6.01 -31.85
C LEU A 303 -0.75 -6.07 -33.18
N PRO A 304 -0.93 -5.10 -34.10
CA PRO A 304 -0.22 -5.06 -35.38
C PRO A 304 1.23 -4.57 -35.21
N VAL A 305 2.01 -5.26 -34.37
CA VAL A 305 3.40 -4.93 -34.04
C VAL A 305 4.21 -6.22 -34.07
N SER A 306 5.30 -6.23 -34.84
CA SER A 306 6.16 -7.41 -35.01
C SER A 306 7.24 -7.54 -33.93
N THR A 307 7.41 -6.52 -33.09
CA THR A 307 8.49 -6.44 -32.11
C THR A 307 7.93 -6.73 -30.71
N PRO A 308 8.45 -7.73 -29.97
CA PRO A 308 8.01 -8.02 -28.60
C PRO A 308 8.65 -7.05 -27.61
N SER A 309 8.33 -5.76 -27.76
CA SER A 309 8.81 -4.67 -26.90
C SER A 309 8.44 -4.92 -25.44
N HIS A 310 9.29 -4.40 -24.53
CA HIS A 310 9.12 -4.51 -23.08
C HIS A 310 9.28 -5.95 -22.55
N THR A 311 9.95 -6.82 -23.31
CA THR A 311 10.22 -8.21 -22.91
C THR A 311 11.72 -8.49 -22.85
N PRO A 312 12.16 -9.47 -22.04
CA PRO A 312 13.57 -9.85 -21.95
C PRO A 312 14.20 -10.25 -23.30
N LEU A 313 13.39 -10.60 -24.30
CA LEU A 313 13.85 -10.92 -25.66
C LEU A 313 14.62 -9.76 -26.32
N LEU A 314 14.40 -8.52 -25.88
CA LEU A 314 15.08 -7.33 -26.40
C LEU A 314 16.24 -6.84 -25.51
N ALA A 315 16.74 -7.66 -24.58
CA ALA A 315 17.86 -7.27 -23.70
C ALA A 315 19.09 -6.74 -24.47
N THR A 316 19.47 -7.38 -25.58
CA THR A 316 20.57 -6.92 -26.43
C THR A 316 20.28 -5.54 -27.04
N ALA A 317 19.04 -5.32 -27.50
CA ALA A 317 18.64 -4.02 -28.06
C ALA A 317 18.62 -2.92 -26.99
N SER A 318 18.17 -3.25 -25.77
CA SER A 318 18.21 -2.37 -24.60
C SER A 318 19.64 -1.90 -24.29
N SER A 319 20.61 -2.83 -24.28
CA SER A 319 22.02 -2.50 -24.05
C SER A 319 22.61 -1.66 -25.17
N ALA A 320 22.36 -2.01 -26.43
CA ALA A 320 22.83 -1.26 -27.59
C ALA A 320 22.26 0.17 -27.60
N PHE A 321 20.97 0.32 -27.29
CA PHE A 321 20.32 1.61 -27.20
C PHE A 321 20.88 2.46 -26.04
N ARG A 322 21.16 1.85 -24.88
CA ARG A 322 21.82 2.56 -23.76
C ARG A 322 23.20 3.09 -24.15
N ALA A 323 23.97 2.31 -24.91
CA ALA A 323 25.27 2.73 -25.41
C ALA A 323 25.13 3.89 -26.41
N ALA A 324 24.13 3.83 -27.30
CA ALA A 324 23.82 4.91 -28.22
C ALA A 324 23.42 6.21 -27.48
N LEU A 325 22.82 6.11 -26.28
CA LEU A 325 22.43 7.26 -25.47
C LEU A 325 23.60 7.96 -24.74
N ALA A 326 24.80 7.39 -24.75
CA ALA A 326 25.96 7.91 -24.01
C ALA A 326 26.30 9.39 -24.28
N PRO A 327 26.20 9.94 -25.51
CA PRO A 327 26.51 11.36 -25.77
C PRO A 327 25.64 12.34 -24.97
N TRP A 328 24.41 11.92 -24.61
CA TRP A 328 23.49 12.75 -23.84
C TRP A 328 23.62 12.56 -22.33
N ASP A 329 24.41 11.59 -21.85
CA ASP A 329 24.57 11.30 -20.42
C ASP A 329 25.53 12.27 -19.72
N GLN A 330 25.07 13.51 -19.59
CA GLN A 330 25.78 14.58 -18.91
C GLN A 330 25.26 14.75 -17.48
N PRO A 331 26.14 15.05 -16.50
CA PRO A 331 25.73 15.35 -15.14
C PRO A 331 24.72 16.51 -15.10
N GLY A 332 23.61 16.31 -14.38
CA GLY A 332 22.59 17.34 -14.24
C GLY A 332 21.26 16.79 -13.74
N ARG A 333 20.50 17.68 -13.08
CA ARG A 333 19.11 17.41 -12.73
C ARG A 333 18.21 17.76 -13.91
N LEU A 334 17.10 17.04 -14.03
CA LEU A 334 16.03 17.40 -14.95
C LEU A 334 15.28 18.62 -14.41
N ALA A 335 14.75 19.47 -15.30
CA ALA A 335 13.94 20.61 -14.91
C ALA A 335 12.66 20.20 -14.17
N PHE A 336 12.16 19.01 -14.48
CA PHE A 336 11.02 18.36 -13.85
C PHE A 336 11.26 16.85 -13.78
N PRO A 337 10.67 16.13 -12.80
CA PRO A 337 10.76 14.68 -12.73
C PRO A 337 10.11 14.03 -13.95
N VAL A 338 10.70 12.93 -14.42
CA VAL A 338 10.11 12.08 -15.47
C VAL A 338 9.70 10.76 -14.84
N PHE A 339 8.41 10.44 -14.88
CA PHE A 339 7.88 9.18 -14.39
C PHE A 339 8.05 8.10 -15.46
N GLY A 340 8.77 7.03 -15.12
CA GLY A 340 8.91 5.86 -15.98
C GLY A 340 7.95 4.74 -15.56
N ALA A 341 7.42 4.01 -16.53
CA ALA A 341 6.57 2.84 -16.28
C ALA A 341 7.34 1.60 -15.77
N ILE A 342 8.66 1.69 -15.61
CA ILE A 342 9.44 0.67 -14.90
C ILE A 342 9.31 0.92 -13.39
N ALA A 343 8.46 0.12 -12.75
CA ALA A 343 8.15 0.22 -11.32
C ALA A 343 7.64 1.62 -10.86
N GLY A 344 7.07 2.41 -11.79
CA GLY A 344 6.47 3.72 -11.54
C GLY A 344 7.42 4.77 -10.96
N ARG A 345 8.74 4.64 -11.16
CA ARG A 345 9.73 5.51 -10.49
C ARG A 345 9.91 6.82 -11.24
N ALA A 346 9.98 7.92 -10.48
CA ALA A 346 10.41 9.22 -11.00
C ALA A 346 11.94 9.28 -11.11
N ALA A 347 12.43 9.63 -12.29
CA ALA A 347 13.80 10.02 -12.52
C ALA A 347 13.96 11.54 -12.33
N TYR A 348 14.99 11.94 -11.60
CA TYR A 348 15.31 13.35 -11.32
C TYR A 348 16.63 13.81 -11.94
N THR A 349 17.43 12.87 -12.44
CA THR A 349 18.72 13.13 -13.07
C THR A 349 18.70 12.62 -14.49
N ARG A 350 19.54 13.23 -15.34
CA ARG A 350 19.63 12.84 -16.75
C ARG A 350 20.05 11.37 -16.90
N SER A 351 21.08 10.94 -16.19
CA SER A 351 21.58 9.56 -16.21
C SER A 351 20.48 8.56 -15.83
N ALA A 352 19.75 8.80 -14.73
CA ALA A 352 18.66 7.91 -14.30
C ALA A 352 17.51 7.83 -15.33
N ALA A 353 17.22 8.93 -16.02
CA ALA A 353 16.21 8.93 -17.07
C ALA A 353 16.66 8.18 -18.32
N LEU A 354 17.93 8.32 -18.73
CA LEU A 354 18.49 7.58 -19.86
C LEU A 354 18.59 6.08 -19.57
N ASP A 355 18.96 5.71 -18.34
CA ASP A 355 18.97 4.32 -17.88
C ASP A 355 17.55 3.72 -17.94
N ALA A 356 16.55 4.45 -17.43
CA ALA A 356 15.15 4.02 -17.48
C ALA A 356 14.64 3.94 -18.93
N LEU A 357 14.96 4.93 -19.76
CA LEU A 357 14.56 4.99 -21.18
C LEU A 357 15.10 3.80 -21.97
N ALA A 358 16.33 3.35 -21.68
CA ALA A 358 16.88 2.16 -22.30
C ALA A 358 16.28 0.88 -21.74
N ALA A 359 16.26 0.73 -20.41
CA ALA A 359 15.77 -0.46 -19.73
C ALA A 359 14.33 -0.80 -20.12
N GLN A 360 13.50 0.20 -20.43
CA GLN A 360 12.08 -0.01 -20.75
C GLN A 360 11.90 -0.87 -22.01
N ILE A 361 12.88 -0.92 -22.92
CA ILE A 361 12.83 -1.73 -24.14
C ILE A 361 12.73 -3.21 -23.80
N SER A 362 13.36 -3.66 -22.72
CA SER A 362 13.46 -5.07 -22.34
C SER A 362 12.81 -5.40 -20.99
N THR A 363 12.16 -4.42 -20.38
CA THR A 363 11.52 -4.57 -19.06
C THR A 363 10.02 -4.34 -19.17
N PRO A 364 9.18 -5.18 -18.53
CA PRO A 364 7.74 -4.98 -18.54
C PRO A 364 7.34 -3.62 -17.98
N LEU A 365 6.40 -2.95 -18.65
CA LEU A 365 5.89 -1.65 -18.22
C LEU A 365 4.67 -1.80 -17.32
N ASP A 366 4.67 -1.12 -16.18
CA ASP A 366 3.52 -0.98 -15.30
C ASP A 366 2.97 0.44 -15.40
N TRP A 367 2.17 0.68 -16.44
CA TRP A 367 1.53 1.96 -16.69
C TRP A 367 0.50 2.29 -15.61
N ALA A 368 -0.21 1.28 -15.09
CA ALA A 368 -1.14 1.46 -13.99
C ALA A 368 -0.44 2.08 -12.77
N CYS A 369 0.69 1.50 -12.34
CA CYS A 369 1.49 2.05 -11.24
C CYS A 369 2.07 3.44 -11.56
N CYS A 370 2.53 3.66 -12.80
CA CYS A 370 3.06 4.95 -13.23
C CYS A 370 2.03 6.07 -13.10
N LEU A 371 0.81 5.84 -13.59
CA LEU A 371 -0.27 6.83 -13.56
C LEU A 371 -0.80 7.03 -12.15
N SER A 372 -0.89 5.98 -11.31
CA SER A 372 -1.21 6.15 -9.90
C SER A 372 -0.19 7.06 -9.20
N ASN A 373 1.11 6.86 -9.44
CA ASN A 373 2.15 7.71 -8.84
C ASN A 373 2.12 9.15 -9.38
N LEU A 374 1.67 9.37 -10.63
CA LEU A 374 1.40 10.71 -11.17
C LEU A 374 0.23 11.37 -10.41
N VAL A 375 -0.88 10.66 -10.23
CA VAL A 375 -2.04 11.17 -9.48
C VAL A 375 -1.66 11.48 -8.02
N GLU A 376 -0.75 10.71 -7.42
CA GLU A 376 -0.21 10.99 -6.08
C GLU A 376 0.52 12.33 -5.98
N THR A 377 1.01 12.92 -7.09
CA THR A 377 1.58 14.27 -7.06
C THR A 377 0.53 15.38 -7.00
N GLN A 378 -0.75 15.03 -7.06
CA GLN A 378 -1.90 15.95 -6.99
C GLN A 378 -1.80 17.09 -8.01
N PRO A 379 -1.66 16.79 -9.31
CA PRO A 379 -1.66 17.85 -10.33
C PRO A 379 -3.02 18.54 -10.38
N ASP A 380 -3.03 19.85 -10.63
CA ASP A 380 -4.28 20.60 -10.84
C ASP A 380 -4.96 20.20 -12.15
N ARG A 381 -4.16 19.89 -13.19
CA ARG A 381 -4.59 19.51 -14.55
C ARG A 381 -3.54 18.60 -15.19
N VAL A 382 -3.95 17.71 -16.11
CA VAL A 382 -3.02 16.87 -16.92
C VAL A 382 -3.31 17.04 -18.41
N LEU A 383 -2.25 17.27 -19.19
CA LEU A 383 -2.32 17.39 -20.64
C LEU A 383 -1.56 16.24 -21.32
N GLU A 384 -2.25 15.43 -22.12
CA GLU A 384 -1.63 14.47 -23.03
C GLU A 384 -1.14 15.20 -24.29
N VAL A 385 0.17 15.19 -24.53
CA VAL A 385 0.79 15.83 -25.69
C VAL A 385 1.05 14.78 -26.77
N GLY A 386 0.46 14.98 -27.94
CA GLY A 386 0.60 14.08 -29.08
C GLY A 386 -0.74 13.77 -29.74
N PRO A 387 -0.73 12.85 -30.73
CA PRO A 387 -1.94 12.45 -31.44
C PRO A 387 -2.81 11.53 -30.58
N GLY A 388 -4.13 11.76 -30.60
CA GLY A 388 -5.11 10.94 -29.89
C GLY A 388 -5.29 11.35 -28.43
N ASN A 389 -6.03 10.52 -27.69
CA ASN A 389 -6.46 10.80 -26.30
C ASN A 389 -6.45 9.55 -25.41
N ALA A 390 -5.57 8.59 -25.71
CA ALA A 390 -5.59 7.29 -25.05
C ALA A 390 -5.17 7.38 -23.59
N LEU A 391 -4.08 8.11 -23.29
CA LEU A 391 -3.61 8.28 -21.92
C LEU A 391 -4.55 9.16 -21.11
N ALA A 392 -5.14 10.17 -21.76
CA ALA A 392 -6.14 11.04 -21.16
C ALA A 392 -7.34 10.22 -20.65
N ARG A 393 -7.89 9.32 -21.48
CA ARG A 393 -9.00 8.43 -21.09
C ARG A 393 -8.64 7.50 -19.93
N ILE A 394 -7.45 6.90 -19.96
CA ILE A 394 -6.99 6.01 -18.87
C ILE A 394 -6.88 6.79 -17.56
N LEU A 395 -6.38 8.03 -17.59
CA LEU A 395 -6.31 8.90 -16.42
C LEU A 395 -7.68 9.37 -15.93
N GLU A 396 -8.61 9.69 -16.83
CA GLU A 396 -10.00 10.02 -16.46
C GLU A 396 -10.70 8.85 -15.75
N GLU A 397 -10.49 7.61 -16.22
CA GLU A 397 -11.01 6.41 -15.54
C GLU A 397 -10.35 6.19 -14.17
N LEU A 398 -9.03 6.41 -14.07
CA LEU A 398 -8.27 6.23 -12.83
C LEU A 398 -8.58 7.32 -11.78
N ALA A 399 -8.83 8.55 -12.22
CA ALA A 399 -9.06 9.73 -11.38
C ALA A 399 -10.17 10.62 -11.97
N PRO A 400 -11.46 10.25 -11.81
CA PRO A 400 -12.59 10.96 -12.45
C PRO A 400 -12.77 12.44 -12.06
N GLY A 401 -12.09 12.90 -11.01
CA GLY A 401 -12.11 14.30 -10.57
C GLY A 401 -10.92 15.13 -11.05
N LEU A 402 -9.93 14.53 -11.68
CA LEU A 402 -8.75 15.23 -12.20
C LEU A 402 -9.08 15.80 -13.59
N PRO A 403 -8.92 17.10 -13.85
CA PRO A 403 -9.07 17.64 -15.19
C PRO A 403 -7.98 17.11 -16.12
N VAL A 404 -8.37 16.30 -17.11
CA VAL A 404 -7.48 15.73 -18.12
C VAL A 404 -7.96 16.08 -19.52
N ARG A 405 -7.03 16.46 -20.40
CA ARG A 405 -7.30 16.73 -21.82
C ARG A 405 -6.16 16.23 -22.68
N ALA A 406 -6.45 15.91 -23.94
CA ALA A 406 -5.43 15.72 -24.95
C ALA A 406 -5.25 16.97 -25.79
N THR A 407 -4.04 17.19 -26.32
CA THR A 407 -3.80 18.31 -27.26
C THR A 407 -4.70 18.25 -28.49
N SER A 408 -5.16 17.07 -28.89
CA SER A 408 -6.11 16.87 -29.98
C SER A 408 -7.52 17.37 -29.70
N ASP A 409 -7.87 17.63 -28.44
CA ASP A 409 -9.19 18.14 -28.06
C ASP A 409 -9.32 19.65 -28.36
N PHE A 410 -8.20 20.33 -28.62
CA PHE A 410 -8.13 21.76 -28.85
C PHE A 410 -7.97 22.10 -30.34
N ARG A 411 -8.61 23.19 -30.78
CA ARG A 411 -8.50 23.69 -32.16
C ARG A 411 -7.27 24.56 -32.41
N SER A 412 -6.63 25.05 -31.35
CA SER A 412 -5.45 25.92 -31.42
C SER A 412 -4.59 25.77 -30.17
N SER A 413 -3.31 26.16 -30.29
CA SER A 413 -2.38 26.26 -29.16
C SER A 413 -2.84 27.27 -28.10
N GLU A 414 -3.49 28.36 -28.52
CA GLU A 414 -4.06 29.34 -27.61
C GLU A 414 -5.18 28.74 -26.74
N GLY A 415 -5.99 27.84 -27.30
CA GLY A 415 -7.00 27.09 -26.54
C GLY A 415 -6.39 26.21 -25.46
N ILE A 416 -5.22 25.61 -25.72
CA ILE A 416 -4.47 24.83 -24.72
C ILE A 416 -3.98 25.76 -23.60
N LEU A 417 -3.38 26.90 -23.93
CA LEU A 417 -2.86 27.85 -22.94
C LEU A 417 -4.00 28.37 -22.04
N ASN A 418 -5.13 28.76 -22.63
CA ASN A 418 -6.31 29.20 -21.88
C ASN A 418 -6.88 28.11 -20.96
N TRP A 419 -6.68 26.84 -21.28
CA TRP A 419 -7.06 25.71 -20.42
C TRP A 419 -5.96 25.30 -19.43
N LEU A 420 -4.73 25.80 -19.53
CA LEU A 420 -3.70 25.57 -18.52
C LEU A 420 -3.68 26.68 -17.46
N HIS A 421 -4.11 27.89 -17.82
CA HIS A 421 -4.32 29.02 -16.94
C HIS A 421 -5.73 29.03 -16.34
#